data_AF-A0A2E1JAX4-F1
#
_entry.id   AF-A0A2E1JAX4-F1
#
_cell.length_a   1.000
_cell.length_b   1.000
_cell.length_c   1.000
_cell.angle_alpha   90.00
_cell.angle_beta   90.00
_cell.angle_gamma   90.00
#
_symmetry.space_group_name_H-M   'P 1'
#
loop_
_entity.id
_entity.type
_entity.pdbx_description
1 polymer ?
#
loop_
_entity_poly.entity_id
_entity_poly.type
_entity_poly.pdbx_seq_one_letter_code
_entity_poly.pdbx_strand_id
1 'polypeptide(L)'
;MKSKKKILVAMSGGVDSSVAAGLLQKEGFEVTGVTLKLWGGPSDTGCCSVSDVTDARRVADSLGIEHHVFNFGDEFEDNVVAPYVRSHAKGLTPNPCIECNRHLKFDKLIRRAHALGFDLIATGHHARVVKRKNGLRIARGADFSKDQSYVLHML
;
A
#
# COMPACT_ATOMS: atom_id res chain seq x y z
N MET A 1 -6.60 -0.84 -30.61
CA MET A 1 -6.88 -1.50 -29.31
C MET A 1 -6.66 -0.47 -28.22
N LYS A 2 -7.60 -0.25 -27.29
CA LYS A 2 -7.32 0.60 -26.11
C LYS A 2 -6.20 -0.10 -25.32
N SER A 3 -5.13 0.61 -24.99
CA SER A 3 -4.09 0.05 -24.11
C SER A 3 -4.73 -0.31 -22.78
N LYS A 4 -4.32 -1.45 -22.20
CA LYS A 4 -4.70 -1.79 -20.84
C LYS A 4 -4.15 -0.71 -19.91
N LYS A 5 -4.93 -0.31 -18.90
CA LYS A 5 -4.40 0.59 -17.86
C LYS A 5 -3.40 -0.18 -17.01
N LYS A 6 -2.29 0.48 -16.68
CA LYS A 6 -1.21 -0.05 -15.86
C LYS A 6 -1.49 0.24 -14.39
N ILE A 7 -1.53 -0.80 -13.56
CA ILE A 7 -1.78 -0.68 -12.12
C ILE A 7 -0.60 -1.23 -11.33
N LEU A 8 -0.07 -0.39 -10.43
CA LEU A 8 0.92 -0.81 -9.45
C LEU A 8 0.22 -1.21 -8.14
N VAL A 9 0.30 -2.47 -7.75
CA VAL A 9 -0.34 -3.00 -6.55
C VAL A 9 0.67 -3.07 -5.41
N ALA A 10 0.41 -2.36 -4.31
CA ALA A 10 1.21 -2.46 -3.09
C ALA A 10 0.95 -3.80 -2.40
N MET A 11 1.93 -4.72 -2.49
CA MET A 11 1.90 -6.08 -1.98
C MET A 11 2.77 -6.21 -0.73
N SER A 12 2.14 -6.46 0.42
CA SER A 12 2.82 -6.60 1.71
C SER A 12 3.17 -8.06 2.06
N GLY A 13 2.98 -9.00 1.13
CA GLY A 13 3.04 -10.44 1.41
C GLY A 13 1.76 -11.03 2.02
N GLY A 14 0.83 -10.17 2.45
CA GLY A 14 -0.45 -10.57 3.03
C GLY A 14 -1.50 -10.93 1.98
N VAL A 15 -2.47 -11.76 2.38
CA VAL A 15 -3.54 -12.30 1.54
C VAL A 15 -4.37 -11.21 0.87
N ASP A 16 -4.69 -10.11 1.57
CA ASP A 16 -5.55 -9.04 1.02
C ASP A 16 -4.94 -8.42 -0.25
N SER A 17 -3.64 -8.11 -0.20
CA SER A 17 -2.94 -7.53 -1.35
C SER A 17 -2.75 -8.52 -2.50
N SER A 18 -2.56 -9.80 -2.17
CA SER A 18 -2.45 -10.89 -3.13
C SER A 18 -3.74 -11.11 -3.91
N VAL A 19 -4.87 -11.15 -3.19
CA VAL A 19 -6.20 -11.30 -3.81
C VAL A 19 -6.54 -10.05 -4.63
N ALA A 20 -6.22 -8.85 -4.13
CA ALA A 20 -6.42 -7.61 -4.88
C ALA A 20 -5.67 -7.62 -6.24
N ALA A 21 -4.42 -8.07 -6.27
CA ALA A 21 -3.65 -8.20 -7.51
C ALA A 21 -4.29 -9.19 -8.50
N GLY A 22 -4.70 -10.37 -8.01
CA GLY A 22 -5.36 -11.38 -8.84
C GLY A 22 -6.72 -10.93 -9.40
N LEU A 23 -7.52 -10.21 -8.59
CA LEU A 23 -8.80 -9.66 -9.04
C LEU A 23 -8.62 -8.61 -10.13
N LEU A 24 -7.66 -7.68 -9.97
CA LEU A 24 -7.37 -6.66 -10.98
C LEU A 24 -6.82 -7.28 -12.27
N GLN A 25 -6.00 -8.33 -12.18
CA GLN A 25 -5.54 -9.06 -13.35
C GLN A 25 -6.73 -9.71 -14.09
N LYS A 26 -7.67 -10.33 -13.35
CA LYS A 26 -8.90 -10.92 -13.91
C LYS A 26 -9.82 -9.87 -14.55
N GLU A 27 -9.84 -8.65 -14.03
CA GLU A 27 -10.55 -7.50 -14.62
C GLU A 27 -9.86 -6.94 -15.89
N GLY A 28 -8.67 -7.43 -16.23
CA GLY A 28 -8.00 -7.14 -17.49
C GLY A 28 -6.97 -6.00 -17.42
N PHE A 29 -6.59 -5.54 -16.23
CA PHE A 29 -5.52 -4.56 -16.04
C PHE A 29 -4.13 -5.15 -16.34
N GLU A 30 -3.17 -4.29 -16.70
CA GLU A 30 -1.74 -4.63 -16.72
C GLU A 30 -1.20 -4.42 -15.30
N VAL A 31 -1.04 -5.51 -14.56
CA VAL A 31 -0.74 -5.47 -13.11
C VAL A 31 0.75 -5.70 -12.87
N THR A 32 1.36 -4.83 -12.08
CA THR A 32 2.71 -5.00 -11.51
C THR A 32 2.59 -4.93 -9.98
N GLY A 33 3.22 -5.86 -9.28
CA GLY A 33 3.32 -5.84 -7.82
C GLY A 33 4.48 -4.99 -7.33
N VAL A 34 4.35 -4.39 -6.15
CA VAL A 34 5.47 -3.75 -5.46
C VAL A 34 5.41 -3.96 -3.96
N THR A 35 6.55 -4.31 -3.36
CA THR A 35 6.71 -4.32 -1.90
C THR A 35 7.48 -3.08 -1.45
N LEU A 36 7.01 -2.44 -0.39
CA LEU A 36 7.71 -1.31 0.23
C LEU A 36 8.64 -1.85 1.32
N LYS A 37 9.94 -1.68 1.14
CA LYS A 37 10.92 -1.93 2.19
C LYS A 37 10.99 -0.68 3.06
N LEU A 38 10.37 -0.74 4.24
CA LEU A 38 10.27 0.38 5.19
C LEU A 38 11.23 0.24 6.38
N TRP A 39 11.74 -0.96 6.64
CA TRP A 39 12.63 -1.25 7.76
C TRP A 39 13.80 -2.11 7.30
N GLY A 40 14.94 -1.99 7.98
CA GLY A 40 16.19 -2.66 7.61
C GLY A 40 17.11 -2.99 8.79
N GLY A 41 16.58 -3.01 10.01
CA GLY A 41 17.36 -3.38 11.20
C GLY A 41 17.75 -4.87 11.22
N PRO A 42 18.68 -5.26 12.12
CA PRO A 42 19.22 -6.63 12.20
C PRO A 42 18.19 -7.69 12.63
N SER A 43 17.01 -7.30 13.11
CA SER A 43 15.91 -8.21 13.45
C SER A 43 14.85 -8.24 12.35
N ASP A 44 14.57 -9.44 11.83
CA ASP A 44 13.61 -9.69 10.74
C ASP A 44 12.15 -9.82 11.24
N THR A 45 11.81 -9.21 12.38
CA THR A 45 10.55 -9.43 13.12
C THR A 45 9.52 -8.30 12.97
N GLY A 46 9.64 -7.44 11.97
CA GLY A 46 8.73 -6.32 11.72
C GLY A 46 7.83 -6.51 10.49
N CYS A 47 6.72 -5.76 10.43
CA CYS A 47 5.92 -5.57 9.22
C CYS A 47 6.83 -4.96 8.14
N CYS A 48 7.12 -5.70 7.05
CA CYS A 48 8.16 -5.48 6.03
C CYS A 48 9.50 -6.21 6.26
N SER A 49 9.45 -7.47 6.72
CA SER A 49 10.61 -8.36 6.81
C SER A 49 11.05 -8.92 5.44
N VAL A 50 12.21 -9.58 5.37
CA VAL A 50 12.64 -10.32 4.18
C VAL A 50 11.63 -11.42 3.80
N SER A 51 10.94 -12.00 4.79
CA SER A 51 9.89 -12.98 4.52
C SER A 51 8.68 -12.38 3.79
N ASP A 52 8.24 -11.17 4.16
CA ASP A 52 7.11 -10.50 3.51
C ASP A 52 7.38 -10.21 2.03
N VAL A 53 8.62 -9.80 1.70
CA VAL A 53 9.08 -9.61 0.32
C VAL A 53 9.06 -10.94 -0.44
N THR A 54 9.50 -12.02 0.21
CA THR A 54 9.54 -13.35 -0.39
C THR A 54 8.14 -13.88 -0.68
N ASP A 55 7.19 -13.68 0.23
CA ASP A 55 5.81 -14.12 0.04
C ASP A 55 5.09 -13.29 -1.04
N ALA A 56 5.31 -11.98 -1.07
CA ALA A 56 4.80 -11.13 -2.15
C ALA A 56 5.33 -11.57 -3.52
N ARG A 57 6.63 -11.90 -3.59
CA ARG A 57 7.27 -12.41 -4.81
C ARG A 57 6.68 -13.75 -5.25
N ARG A 58 6.50 -14.71 -4.33
CA ARG A 58 5.90 -16.02 -4.65
C ARG A 58 4.49 -15.88 -5.22
N VAL A 59 3.69 -14.97 -4.67
CA VAL A 59 2.36 -14.67 -5.19
C VAL A 59 2.45 -14.05 -6.58
N ALA A 60 3.34 -13.07 -6.78
CA ALA A 60 3.54 -12.44 -8.08
C ALA A 60 3.96 -13.45 -9.15
N ASP A 61 4.89 -14.37 -8.82
CA ASP A 61 5.32 -15.46 -9.71
C ASP A 61 4.13 -16.38 -10.07
N SER A 62 3.31 -16.74 -9.07
CA SER A 62 2.10 -17.57 -9.28
C SER A 62 1.04 -16.88 -10.17
N LEU A 63 0.92 -15.55 -10.06
CA LEU A 63 0.05 -14.74 -10.91
C LEU A 63 0.68 -14.40 -12.28
N GLY A 64 1.97 -14.68 -12.50
CA GLY A 64 2.69 -14.29 -13.71
C GLY A 64 2.78 -12.78 -13.91
N ILE A 65 2.93 -12.01 -12.82
CA ILE A 65 3.10 -10.54 -12.85
C ILE A 65 4.51 -10.14 -12.43
N GLU A 66 4.99 -9.01 -12.93
CA GLU A 66 6.26 -8.43 -12.45
C GLU A 66 6.13 -7.97 -10.99
N HIS A 67 7.22 -8.06 -10.23
CA HIS A 67 7.29 -7.60 -8.85
C HIS A 67 8.54 -6.77 -8.59
N HIS A 68 8.35 -5.62 -7.96
CA HIS A 68 9.42 -4.71 -7.57
C HIS A 68 9.54 -4.55 -6.06
N VAL A 69 10.69 -4.06 -5.60
CA VAL A 69 10.89 -3.65 -4.21
C VAL A 69 11.36 -2.20 -4.19
N PHE A 70 10.60 -1.33 -3.51
CA PHE A 70 10.95 0.07 -3.33
C PHE A 70 11.40 0.30 -1.89
N ASN A 71 12.63 0.79 -1.73
CA ASN A 71 13.12 1.22 -0.43
C ASN A 71 12.60 2.64 -0.13
N PHE A 72 11.90 2.79 0.98
CA PHE A 72 11.47 4.06 1.55
C PHE A 72 11.79 4.13 3.06
N GLY A 73 12.88 3.48 3.48
CA GLY A 73 13.28 3.41 4.88
C GLY A 73 13.51 4.78 5.50
N ASP A 74 14.23 5.67 4.80
CA ASP A 74 14.51 7.02 5.29
C ASP A 74 13.22 7.84 5.43
N GLU A 75 12.33 7.79 4.43
CA GLU A 75 11.05 8.49 4.52
C GLU A 75 10.13 7.91 5.59
N PHE A 76 10.19 6.60 5.83
CA PHE A 76 9.43 5.96 6.90
C PHE A 76 9.94 6.39 8.28
N GLU A 77 11.26 6.44 8.47
CA GLU A 77 11.87 6.92 9.71
C GLU A 77 11.46 8.37 9.99
N ASP A 78 11.66 9.26 9.02
CA ASP A 78 11.44 10.69 9.19
C ASP A 78 9.96 11.06 9.40
N ASN A 79 9.05 10.42 8.65
CA ASN A 79 7.64 10.80 8.60
C ASN A 79 6.71 9.94 9.46
N VAL A 80 7.15 8.76 9.91
CA VAL A 80 6.31 7.86 10.71
C VAL A 80 6.95 7.56 12.06
N VAL A 81 8.18 7.05 12.08
CA VAL A 81 8.81 6.54 13.31
C VAL A 81 9.23 7.67 14.23
N ALA A 82 10.00 8.64 13.74
CA ALA A 82 10.48 9.75 14.56
C ALA A 82 9.32 10.60 15.13
N PRO A 83 8.24 10.94 14.39
CA PRO A 83 7.05 11.57 14.95
C PRO A 83 6.32 10.71 15.97
N TYR A 84 6.23 9.40 15.73
CA TYR A 84 5.60 8.44 16.65
C TYR A 84 6.34 8.41 18.00
N VAL A 85 7.68 8.32 17.98
CA VAL A 85 8.53 8.33 19.18
C VAL A 85 8.43 9.67 19.91
N ARG A 86 8.54 10.80 19.20
CA ARG A 86 8.42 12.15 19.81
C ARG A 86 7.07 12.37 20.47
N SER A 87 5.99 11.80 19.92
CA SER A 87 4.64 11.93 20.49
C SER A 87 4.48 11.10 21.76
N HIS A 88 5.01 9.86 21.76
CA HIS A 88 5.04 9.03 22.97
C HIS A 88 5.86 9.65 24.09
N ALA A 89 7.00 10.28 23.77
CA ALA A 89 7.80 11.03 24.74
C ALA A 89 7.04 12.19 25.40
N LYS A 90 5.93 12.65 24.80
CA LYS A 90 5.03 13.67 25.34
C LYS A 90 3.76 13.10 26.00
N GLY A 91 3.67 11.78 26.16
CA GLY A 91 2.49 11.11 26.73
C GLY A 91 1.27 11.08 25.79
N LEU A 92 1.48 11.24 24.48
CA LEU A 92 0.42 11.13 23.48
C LEU A 92 0.38 9.72 22.88
N THR A 93 -0.79 9.33 22.36
CA THR A 93 -1.02 8.06 21.67
C THR A 93 -1.24 8.29 20.17
N PRO A 94 -0.19 8.49 19.36
CA PRO A 94 -0.29 8.66 17.91
C PRO A 94 -0.68 7.36 17.19
N ASN A 95 -1.25 7.48 15.99
CA ASN A 95 -1.52 6.34 15.11
C ASN A 95 -0.56 6.37 13.89
N PRO A 96 0.49 5.53 13.87
CA PRO A 96 1.50 5.56 12.80
C PRO A 96 0.96 5.01 11.47
N CYS A 97 -0.13 4.23 11.48
CA CYS A 97 -0.73 3.70 10.24
C CYS A 97 -1.36 4.82 9.40
N ILE A 98 -1.94 5.83 10.05
CA ILE A 98 -2.48 7.04 9.41
C ILE A 98 -1.33 7.77 8.69
N GLU A 99 -0.21 7.97 9.37
CA GLU A 99 0.95 8.68 8.78
C GLU A 99 1.66 7.86 7.70
N CYS A 100 1.73 6.54 7.84
CA CYS A 100 2.23 5.66 6.78
C CYS A 100 1.35 5.74 5.51
N ASN A 101 0.03 5.76 5.66
CA ASN A 101 -0.86 5.97 4.52
C ASN A 101 -0.65 7.36 3.90
N ARG A 102 -0.60 8.42 4.72
CA ARG A 102 -0.43 9.80 4.28
C ARG A 102 0.87 10.02 3.51
N HIS A 103 2.00 9.60 4.08
CA HIS A 103 3.32 9.97 3.59
C HIS A 103 3.94 8.94 2.66
N LEU A 104 3.65 7.65 2.84
CA LEU A 104 4.30 6.58 2.08
C LEU A 104 3.38 6.06 0.98
N LYS A 105 2.26 5.41 1.34
CA LYS A 105 1.42 4.69 0.37
C LYS A 105 0.68 5.63 -0.59
N PHE A 106 0.19 6.76 -0.12
CA PHE A 106 -0.61 7.69 -0.94
C PHE A 106 0.09 9.02 -1.26
N ASP A 107 1.40 9.12 -1.00
CA ASP A 107 2.23 10.23 -1.49
C ASP A 107 3.46 9.69 -2.24
N LYS A 108 4.46 9.15 -1.54
CA LYS A 108 5.72 8.68 -2.16
C LYS A 108 5.51 7.58 -3.19
N LEU A 109 4.71 6.56 -2.88
CA LEU A 109 4.40 5.47 -3.80
C LEU A 109 3.65 5.99 -5.04
N ILE A 110 2.64 6.86 -4.88
CA ILE A 110 1.89 7.42 -6.02
C ILE A 110 2.83 8.20 -6.95
N ARG A 111 3.69 9.07 -6.39
CA ARG A 111 4.65 9.84 -7.19
C ARG A 111 5.59 8.95 -7.97
N ARG A 112 6.12 7.91 -7.32
CA ARG A 112 7.02 6.94 -7.97
C ARG A 112 6.29 6.11 -9.02
N ALA A 113 5.06 5.67 -8.76
CA ALA A 113 4.23 4.96 -9.72
C ALA A 113 3.98 5.80 -10.98
N HIS A 114 3.58 7.07 -10.80
CA HIS A 114 3.37 7.99 -11.91
C HIS A 114 4.65 8.24 -12.71
N ALA A 115 5.80 8.44 -12.05
CA ALA A 115 7.09 8.62 -12.72
C ALA A 115 7.53 7.39 -13.54
N LEU A 116 7.08 6.18 -13.16
CA LEU A 116 7.32 4.94 -13.87
C LEU A 116 6.24 4.62 -14.93
N GLY A 117 5.27 5.51 -15.12
CA GLY A 117 4.24 5.38 -16.16
C GLY A 117 3.04 4.50 -15.78
N PHE A 118 2.79 4.28 -14.48
CA PHE A 118 1.56 3.63 -14.02
C PHE A 118 0.38 4.61 -13.99
N ASP A 119 -0.80 4.15 -14.41
CA ASP A 119 -2.02 4.96 -14.44
C ASP A 119 -2.69 5.03 -13.06
N LEU A 120 -2.58 3.96 -12.27
CA LEU A 120 -3.26 3.79 -10.98
C LEU A 120 -2.36 3.04 -10.00
N ILE A 121 -2.67 3.20 -8.72
CA ILE A 121 -2.19 2.31 -7.66
C ILE A 121 -3.36 1.55 -7.05
N ALA A 122 -3.09 0.38 -6.49
CA ALA A 122 -4.04 -0.36 -5.65
C ALA A 122 -3.36 -0.90 -4.39
N THR A 123 -4.17 -1.17 -3.37
CA THR A 123 -3.74 -1.73 -2.09
C THR A 123 -4.77 -2.77 -1.62
N GLY A 124 -4.40 -3.62 -0.67
CA GLY A 124 -5.33 -4.55 -0.03
C GLY A 124 -6.24 -3.92 1.04
N HIS A 125 -6.42 -2.60 1.09
CA HIS A 125 -7.26 -1.99 2.12
C HIS A 125 -8.75 -2.33 1.90
N HIS A 126 -9.42 -2.72 2.98
CA HIS A 126 -10.87 -2.93 3.03
C HIS A 126 -11.63 -1.61 3.13
N ALA A 127 -11.61 -0.86 2.03
CA ALA A 127 -12.36 0.38 1.84
C ALA A 127 -12.80 0.49 0.37
N ARG A 128 -13.68 1.44 0.05
CA ARG A 128 -14.19 1.61 -1.32
C ARG A 128 -13.97 3.03 -1.82
N VAL A 129 -13.62 3.16 -3.09
CA VAL A 129 -13.69 4.43 -3.80
C VAL A 129 -15.07 4.53 -4.46
N VAL A 130 -15.85 5.55 -4.10
CA VAL A 130 -17.19 5.77 -4.66
C VAL A 130 -17.26 7.09 -5.41
N LYS A 131 -17.93 7.08 -6.56
CA LYS A 131 -18.22 8.32 -7.30
C LYS A 131 -19.44 9.02 -6.67
N ARG A 132 -19.27 10.28 -6.32
CA ARG A 132 -20.32 11.20 -5.88
C ARG A 132 -20.42 12.36 -6.88
N LYS A 133 -21.46 13.20 -6.74
CA LYS A 133 -21.66 14.39 -7.60
C LYS A 133 -20.41 15.29 -7.67
N ASN A 134 -19.67 15.39 -6.55
CA ASN A 134 -18.53 16.30 -6.42
C ASN A 134 -17.17 15.58 -6.56
N GLY A 135 -17.13 14.39 -7.18
CA GLY A 135 -15.90 13.62 -7.40
C GLY A 135 -15.84 12.30 -6.65
N LEU A 136 -14.64 11.76 -6.52
CA LEU A 136 -14.38 10.50 -5.83
C LEU A 136 -14.33 10.72 -4.31
N ARG A 137 -14.78 9.72 -3.56
CA ARG A 137 -14.73 9.70 -2.09
C ARG A 137 -14.32 8.32 -1.59
N ILE A 138 -13.65 8.28 -0.45
CA ILE A 138 -13.51 7.05 0.33
C ILE A 138 -14.83 6.76 1.03
N ALA A 139 -15.28 5.51 0.95
CA ALA A 139 -16.42 4.98 1.67
C ALA A 139 -15.97 3.73 2.44
N ARG A 140 -16.74 3.40 3.48
CA ARG A 140 -16.52 2.19 4.27
C ARG A 140 -16.51 0.94 3.39
N GLY A 141 -15.70 -0.04 3.77
CA GLY A 141 -15.72 -1.41 3.26
C GLY A 141 -17.14 -1.99 3.28
N ALA A 142 -17.40 -2.97 2.42
CA ALA A 142 -18.71 -3.63 2.38
C ALA A 142 -18.98 -4.41 3.68
N ASP A 143 -17.95 -5.07 4.21
CA ASP A 143 -17.94 -5.64 5.55
C ASP A 143 -17.52 -4.56 6.56
N PHE A 144 -18.46 -4.12 7.40
CA PHE A 144 -18.22 -3.10 8.42
C PHE A 144 -17.29 -3.59 9.54
N SER A 145 -17.20 -4.90 9.79
CA SER A 145 -16.32 -5.46 10.82
C SER A 145 -14.84 -5.48 10.41
N LYS A 146 -14.59 -5.35 9.10
CA LYS A 146 -13.26 -5.30 8.50
C LYS A 146 -12.93 -3.96 7.86
N ASP A 147 -13.80 -2.95 8.03
CA ASP A 147 -13.60 -1.62 7.43
C ASP A 147 -12.28 -0.98 7.87
N GLN A 148 -11.51 -0.52 6.89
CA GLN A 148 -10.25 0.19 7.09
C GLN A 148 -10.32 1.65 6.62
N SER A 149 -11.52 2.18 6.33
CA SER A 149 -11.67 3.58 5.92
C SER A 149 -11.17 4.58 6.96
N TYR A 150 -11.15 4.21 8.25
CA TYR A 150 -10.61 5.02 9.34
C TYR A 150 -9.13 5.41 9.12
N VAL A 151 -8.27 4.46 8.71
CA VAL A 151 -6.84 4.76 8.47
C VAL A 151 -6.59 5.47 7.14
N LEU A 152 -7.65 5.74 6.37
CA LEU A 152 -7.62 6.43 5.08
C LEU A 152 -8.35 7.78 5.12
N HIS A 153 -8.74 8.26 6.31
CA HIS A 153 -9.58 9.45 6.47
C HIS A 153 -8.96 10.77 5.96
N MET A 154 -7.66 10.75 5.66
CA MET A 154 -6.91 11.89 5.14
C MET A 154 -7.00 12.08 3.62
N LEU A 155 -7.59 11.11 2.91
CA LEU A 155 -7.81 11.12 1.46
C LEU A 155 -9.17 11.73 1.11
#